data_AF-A0ABD3SES8-F1
#
_entry.id   AF-A0ABD3SES8-F1
#
_cell.length_a   1.000
_cell.length_b   1.000
_cell.length_c   1.000
_cell.angle_alpha   90.00
_cell.angle_beta   90.00
_cell.angle_gamma   90.00
#
_symmetry.space_group_name_H-M   'P 1'
#
loop_
_entity.id
_entity.type
_entity.pdbx_description
1 polymer ?
#
loop_
_entity_poly.entity_id
_entity_poly.type
_entity_poly.pdbx_seq_one_letter_code
_entity_poly.pdbx_strand_id
1 'polypeptide(L)'
;MASTNENDAHDGSTHSSIRVPFFNLQNSNESLDGKKSQSLIPRSDFERAYGPHQALHIRGYTPTNSESSSTSSIFDTDLFRASDVLPLFDSINDEDKASWCMENDAIRVVDGVEKPARIVPSEFLDIANTNQRGYCSFLVQHSKTVMEGLLLNRLPMVHLPVADASGGTMKVNYGPCLWLFFGKNCAESTLSGRPEHTDSVANDGTWHYQLSGTKIWRLRPTTKLFHIIEDNKRQQKSERSVSGTKRKIDDAVEGAHVSRVDQTNNFANPEDSCIEVECRQGDIIFLNTRLWWHSTLIPPQDVPSISYARDIYFLNTESLSNTPCKNDRNEDVEDGKNNGGAMETEETVMTNVDGTYATEDIAAETILFTERNLPNCELHRSKTDPNCQVIELEDDVGRGESYMAVVTLRDIKAGEFFSVLETDEDEEDEFDSGEEDIEWNEDEGEGEEDRCITAPK
;
A
#
# COMPACT_ATOMS: atom_id res chain seq x y z
N MET A 1 26.16 -6.06 9.76
CA MET A 1 25.80 -6.86 8.58
C MET A 1 24.31 -7.12 8.66
N ALA A 2 23.51 -6.60 7.73
CA ALA A 2 22.11 -7.01 7.63
C ALA A 2 22.12 -8.46 7.11
N SER A 3 21.80 -9.44 7.95
CA SER A 3 21.65 -10.82 7.47
C SER A 3 20.26 -10.96 6.86
N THR A 4 20.19 -11.16 5.54
CA THR A 4 19.01 -11.78 4.94
C THR A 4 19.00 -13.24 5.39
N ASN A 5 18.23 -13.57 6.43
CA ASN A 5 17.99 -14.97 6.76
C ASN A 5 17.00 -15.53 5.73
N GLU A 6 17.51 -15.96 4.57
CA GLU A 6 16.80 -16.92 3.71
C GLU A 6 16.89 -18.36 4.26
N ASN A 7 17.62 -18.58 5.36
CA ASN A 7 17.82 -19.89 5.96
C ASN A 7 16.88 -20.14 7.14
N ASP A 8 15.58 -20.25 6.86
CA ASP A 8 14.65 -20.92 7.78
C ASP A 8 14.16 -22.21 7.13
N ALA A 9 14.64 -23.33 7.68
CA ALA A 9 14.23 -24.72 7.58
C ALA A 9 13.44 -25.16 6.33
N HIS A 10 14.05 -26.08 5.57
CA HIS A 10 13.34 -27.03 4.69
C HIS A 10 12.32 -27.84 5.49
N ASP A 11 11.16 -27.27 5.78
CA ASP A 11 9.94 -28.04 5.94
C ASP A 11 9.51 -28.49 4.54
N GLY A 12 9.37 -29.79 4.33
CA GLY A 12 9.15 -30.42 3.01
C GLY A 12 7.80 -30.10 2.35
N SER A 13 7.09 -29.09 2.84
CA SER A 13 5.89 -28.55 2.21
C SER A 13 6.29 -27.72 1.00
N THR A 14 6.10 -28.28 -0.20
CA THR A 14 6.32 -27.59 -1.48
C THR A 14 5.29 -26.52 -1.79
N HIS A 15 4.41 -26.18 -0.85
CA HIS A 15 3.51 -25.04 -1.01
C HIS A 15 4.34 -23.77 -0.86
N SER A 16 4.56 -23.11 -1.98
CA SER A 16 5.11 -21.76 -2.09
C SER A 16 4.19 -20.79 -1.34
N SER A 17 4.36 -20.72 -0.02
CA SER A 17 3.68 -19.75 0.83
C SER A 17 4.25 -18.37 0.53
N ILE A 18 3.36 -17.44 0.20
CA ILE A 18 3.68 -16.03 0.06
C ILE A 18 4.15 -15.54 1.42
N ARG A 19 5.29 -14.82 1.46
CA ARG A 19 5.90 -14.31 2.68
C ARG A 19 6.29 -12.86 2.47
N VAL A 20 6.27 -12.09 3.55
CA VAL A 20 6.85 -10.73 3.58
C VAL A 20 8.33 -10.85 3.95
N PRO A 21 9.26 -10.45 3.06
CA PRO A 21 10.68 -10.41 3.38
C PRO A 21 10.93 -9.52 4.60
N PHE A 22 11.97 -9.84 5.37
CA PHE A 22 12.34 -9.00 6.50
C PHE A 22 13.85 -8.81 6.65
N PHE A 23 14.21 -7.65 7.22
CA PHE A 23 15.56 -7.36 7.71
C PHE A 23 15.53 -7.19 9.22
N ASN A 24 16.56 -7.66 9.91
CA ASN A 24 16.75 -7.38 11.33
C ASN A 24 17.90 -6.40 11.50
N LEU A 25 17.60 -5.17 11.92
CA LEU A 25 18.58 -4.10 12.13
C LEU A 25 19.05 -4.02 13.60
N GLN A 26 18.82 -5.07 14.39
CA GLN A 26 19.35 -5.13 15.75
C GLN A 26 20.84 -4.77 15.76
N ASN A 27 21.20 -3.83 16.64
CA ASN A 27 22.55 -3.34 16.85
C ASN A 27 23.50 -4.53 16.98
N SER A 28 24.23 -4.84 15.91
CA SER A 28 25.28 -5.84 15.96
C SER A 28 26.29 -5.36 16.99
N ASN A 29 26.45 -6.14 18.06
CA ASN A 29 27.34 -5.99 19.22
C ASN A 29 28.25 -4.77 19.20
N GLU A 30 28.14 -3.98 20.27
CA GLU A 30 29.01 -2.85 20.61
C GLU A 30 30.40 -3.00 20.00
N SER A 31 30.68 -2.19 18.98
CA SER A 31 32.05 -1.95 18.54
C SER A 31 32.89 -1.62 19.78
N LEU A 32 34.10 -2.19 19.86
CA LEU A 32 35.06 -1.91 20.93
C LEU A 32 35.31 -0.41 21.14
N ASP A 33 35.02 0.42 20.12
CA ASP A 33 35.19 1.87 20.15
C ASP A 33 33.98 2.62 20.72
N GLY A 34 32.93 1.92 21.18
CA GLY A 34 31.73 2.51 21.78
C GLY A 34 30.83 3.31 20.83
N LYS A 35 31.27 3.54 19.58
CA LYS A 35 30.48 4.22 18.54
C LYS A 35 29.48 3.25 17.91
N LYS A 36 28.21 3.45 18.22
CA LYS A 36 27.09 2.75 17.57
C LYS A 36 26.87 3.37 16.18
N SER A 37 27.48 2.79 15.15
CA SER A 37 27.12 3.13 13.77
C SER A 37 25.77 2.51 13.45
N GLN A 38 24.83 3.31 12.97
CA GLN A 38 23.56 2.79 12.48
C GLN A 38 23.81 1.86 11.29
N SER A 39 23.26 0.66 11.31
CA SER A 39 23.32 -0.23 10.16
C SER A 39 22.22 0.17 9.17
N LEU A 40 22.62 0.70 8.02
CA LEU A 40 21.73 0.89 6.87
C LEU A 40 21.63 -0.43 6.08
N ILE A 41 20.48 -0.67 5.47
CA ILE A 41 20.22 -1.80 4.55
C ILE A 41 20.88 -1.46 3.21
N PRO A 42 21.75 -2.29 2.63
CA PRO A 42 22.29 -2.04 1.30
C PRO A 42 21.16 -1.87 0.27
N ARG A 43 21.25 -0.86 -0.61
CA ARG A 43 20.24 -0.60 -1.66
C ARG A 43 19.87 -1.85 -2.46
N SER A 44 20.87 -2.63 -2.87
CA SER A 44 20.68 -3.86 -3.64
C SER A 44 19.89 -4.92 -2.89
N ASP A 45 20.04 -4.98 -1.55
CA ASP A 45 19.29 -5.93 -0.72
C ASP A 45 17.85 -5.46 -0.54
N PHE A 46 17.66 -4.15 -0.34
CA PHE A 46 16.33 -3.54 -0.32
C PHE A 46 15.58 -3.77 -1.63
N GLU A 47 16.19 -3.46 -2.79
CA GLU A 47 15.57 -3.63 -4.11
C GLU A 47 15.27 -5.11 -4.40
N ARG A 48 16.18 -6.02 -4.04
CA ARG A 48 15.98 -7.47 -4.19
C ARG A 48 14.84 -8.00 -3.32
N ALA A 49 14.67 -7.46 -2.11
CA ALA A 49 13.61 -7.86 -1.20
C ALA A 49 12.26 -7.24 -1.60
N TYR A 50 12.22 -5.91 -1.76
CA TYR A 50 10.99 -5.17 -2.02
C TYR A 50 10.50 -5.34 -3.46
N GLY A 51 11.37 -5.30 -4.47
CA GLY A 51 10.97 -5.33 -5.89
C GLY A 51 9.96 -6.43 -6.25
N PRO A 52 10.27 -7.72 -6.00
CA PRO A 52 9.36 -8.81 -6.35
C PRO A 52 8.17 -8.99 -5.38
N HIS A 53 8.29 -8.57 -4.13
CA HIS A 53 7.27 -8.82 -3.10
C HIS A 53 6.35 -7.63 -2.83
N GLN A 54 6.79 -6.42 -3.19
CA GLN A 54 6.10 -5.15 -2.94
C GLN A 54 5.73 -4.94 -1.46
N ALA A 55 6.45 -5.61 -0.55
CA ALA A 55 6.32 -5.54 0.89
C ALA A 55 7.68 -5.80 1.55
N LEU A 56 7.96 -5.14 2.67
CA LEU A 56 9.18 -5.34 3.45
C LEU A 56 8.95 -5.02 4.93
N HIS A 57 9.36 -5.92 5.82
CA HIS A 57 9.37 -5.69 7.28
C HIS A 57 10.80 -5.46 7.78
N ILE A 58 11.09 -4.28 8.34
CA ILE A 58 12.39 -3.97 8.91
C ILE A 58 12.24 -3.95 10.43
N ARG A 59 12.90 -4.87 11.12
CA ARG A 59 12.76 -5.09 12.56
C ARG A 59 13.82 -4.36 13.37
N GLY A 60 13.40 -3.81 14.50
CA GLY A 60 14.30 -3.28 15.53
C GLY A 60 15.10 -2.05 15.12
N TYR A 61 14.57 -1.23 14.22
CA TYR A 61 15.21 0.04 13.89
C TYR A 61 15.18 0.97 15.10
N THR A 62 16.37 1.17 15.68
CA THR A 62 16.59 2.18 16.70
C THR A 62 17.24 3.39 16.03
N PRO A 63 16.61 4.56 16.07
CA PRO A 63 17.25 5.79 15.64
C PRO A 63 18.57 5.93 16.39
N THR A 64 19.63 6.26 15.67
CA THR A 64 20.73 6.90 16.37
C THR A 64 20.20 8.24 16.83
N ASN A 65 20.14 8.47 18.15
CA ASN A 65 20.10 9.82 18.67
C ASN A 65 21.36 10.46 18.10
N SER A 66 21.21 11.09 16.92
CA SER A 66 22.24 11.91 16.30
C SER A 66 22.86 12.67 17.44
N GLU A 67 24.17 12.51 17.63
CA GLU A 67 24.97 13.24 18.60
C GLU A 67 24.64 14.71 18.37
N SER A 68 23.61 15.20 19.05
CA SER A 68 23.18 16.57 18.95
C SER A 68 24.34 17.31 19.55
N SER A 69 25.11 17.87 18.62
CA SER A 69 26.13 18.88 18.80
C SER A 69 25.96 19.50 20.18
N SER A 70 26.97 19.32 21.03
CA SER A 70 27.15 19.88 22.37
C SER A 70 26.93 21.40 22.52
N THR A 71 26.41 22.07 21.50
CA THR A 71 25.81 23.39 21.56
C THR A 71 24.48 23.30 22.31
N SER A 72 24.55 23.61 23.61
CA SER A 72 23.46 23.81 24.56
C SER A 72 22.39 24.80 24.06
N SER A 73 21.59 24.39 23.09
CA SER A 73 20.42 25.11 22.63
C SER A 73 19.27 24.81 23.59
N ILE A 74 18.58 25.87 24.01
CA ILE A 74 17.52 25.95 25.03
C ILE A 74 16.26 25.11 24.69
N PHE A 75 16.25 24.44 23.54
CA PHE A 75 15.27 23.42 23.21
C PHE A 75 15.88 22.05 23.45
N ASP A 76 15.64 21.53 24.65
CA ASP A 76 15.75 20.11 24.96
C ASP A 76 14.72 19.39 24.07
N THR A 77 15.09 19.06 22.83
CA THR A 77 14.18 18.49 21.85
C THR A 77 13.96 17.02 22.18
N ASP A 78 13.13 16.79 23.18
CA ASP A 78 12.59 15.48 23.49
C ASP A 78 12.00 14.87 22.20
N LEU A 79 12.45 13.64 21.90
CA LEU A 79 11.85 12.81 20.84
C LEU A 79 10.33 12.76 21.00
N PHE A 80 9.61 12.64 19.88
CA PHE A 80 8.16 12.55 19.88
C PHE A 80 7.69 11.32 20.67
N ARG A 81 6.81 11.53 21.66
CA ARG A 81 6.27 10.52 22.59
C ARG A 81 4.74 10.45 22.48
N ALA A 82 4.15 9.45 23.13
CA ALA A 82 2.70 9.30 23.20
C ALA A 82 1.97 10.54 23.77
N SER A 83 2.57 11.21 24.76
CA SER A 83 2.02 12.44 25.36
C SER A 83 1.98 13.63 24.40
N ASP A 84 2.69 13.57 23.27
CA ASP A 84 2.78 14.66 22.31
C ASP A 84 1.68 14.63 21.25
N VAL A 85 0.93 13.52 21.14
CA VAL A 85 -0.08 13.35 20.08
C VAL A 85 -1.22 14.34 20.21
N LEU A 86 -1.76 14.55 21.43
CA LEU A 86 -2.81 15.54 21.66
C LEU A 86 -2.31 16.98 21.42
N PRO A 87 -1.20 17.45 22.02
CA PRO A 87 -0.64 18.77 21.69
C PRO A 87 -0.34 18.97 20.21
N LEU A 88 0.12 17.93 19.51
CA LEU A 88 0.30 17.97 18.07
C LEU A 88 -1.03 18.20 17.36
N PHE A 89 -2.05 17.40 17.66
CA PHE A 89 -3.38 17.53 17.07
C PHE A 89 -4.00 18.91 17.34
N ASP A 90 -3.81 19.46 18.54
CA ASP A 90 -4.29 20.80 18.86
C ASP A 90 -3.57 21.91 18.05
N SER A 91 -2.29 21.69 17.71
CA SER A 91 -1.44 22.65 17.02
C SER A 91 -1.61 22.71 15.50
N ILE A 92 -2.20 21.68 14.88
CA ILE A 92 -2.45 21.66 13.43
C ILE A 92 -3.67 22.51 13.07
N ASN A 93 -3.75 22.91 11.80
CA ASN A 93 -4.83 23.74 11.28
C ASN A 93 -6.15 22.95 11.13
N ASP A 94 -7.24 23.66 10.84
CA ASP A 94 -8.58 23.05 10.80
C ASP A 94 -8.76 22.08 9.61
N GLU A 95 -8.05 22.31 8.50
CA GLU A 95 -8.05 21.40 7.33
C GLU A 95 -7.44 20.04 7.69
N ASP A 96 -6.28 20.05 8.35
CA ASP A 96 -5.64 18.83 8.85
C ASP A 96 -6.48 18.18 9.96
N LYS A 97 -7.12 18.96 10.85
CA LYS A 97 -8.01 18.42 11.89
C LYS A 97 -9.25 17.73 11.30
N ALA A 98 -9.74 18.20 10.16
CA ALA A 98 -10.88 17.60 9.48
C ALA A 98 -10.60 16.18 8.97
N SER A 99 -9.32 15.82 8.77
CA SER A 99 -8.91 14.45 8.41
C SER A 99 -9.05 13.41 9.53
N TRP A 100 -9.40 13.85 10.74
CA TRP A 100 -9.61 12.97 11.88
C TRP A 100 -10.64 11.88 11.55
N CYS A 101 -10.20 10.63 11.66
CA CYS A 101 -11.05 9.47 11.43
C CYS A 101 -10.94 8.47 12.57
N MET A 102 -12.07 8.02 13.10
CA MET A 102 -12.13 6.81 13.92
C MET A 102 -12.24 5.62 12.97
N GLU A 103 -11.20 4.80 12.93
CA GLU A 103 -11.05 3.68 11.99
C GLU A 103 -11.87 2.45 12.41
N ASN A 104 -12.47 2.49 13.59
CA ASN A 104 -13.29 1.42 14.15
C ASN A 104 -14.41 1.95 15.03
N ASP A 105 -15.36 1.07 15.37
CA ASP A 105 -16.38 1.34 16.37
C ASP A 105 -15.72 1.59 17.71
N ALA A 106 -15.64 2.87 18.08
CA ALA A 106 -14.98 3.26 19.31
C ALA A 106 -15.81 2.83 20.54
N ILE A 107 -15.12 2.28 21.53
CA ILE A 107 -15.73 1.69 22.71
C ILE A 107 -15.34 2.51 23.95
N ARG A 108 -16.32 2.82 24.79
CA ARG A 108 -16.10 3.33 26.14
C ARG A 108 -16.47 2.26 27.15
N VAL A 109 -15.61 2.07 28.14
CA VAL A 109 -15.89 1.19 29.27
C VAL A 109 -16.56 1.99 30.36
N VAL A 110 -17.81 1.66 30.70
CA VAL A 110 -18.56 2.28 31.79
C VAL A 110 -18.97 1.16 32.75
N ASP A 111 -18.45 1.19 33.98
CA ASP A 111 -18.69 0.17 35.00
C ASP A 111 -18.32 -1.26 34.54
N GLY A 112 -17.26 -1.39 33.74
CA GLY A 112 -16.82 -2.67 33.17
C GLY A 112 -17.63 -3.16 31.98
N VAL A 113 -18.60 -2.38 31.49
CA VAL A 113 -19.41 -2.70 30.30
C VAL A 113 -18.95 -1.86 29.12
N GLU A 114 -18.58 -2.52 28.02
CA GLU A 114 -18.26 -1.91 26.74
C GLU A 114 -19.52 -1.35 26.08
N LYS A 115 -19.49 -0.06 25.68
CA LYS A 115 -20.57 0.61 24.96
C LYS A 115 -20.02 1.42 23.79
N PRO A 116 -20.73 1.50 22.66
CA PRO A 116 -20.39 2.44 21.60
C PRO A 116 -20.30 3.86 22.16
N ALA A 117 -19.28 4.60 21.75
CA ALA A 117 -19.00 5.91 22.28
C ALA A 117 -18.87 6.93 21.17
N ARG A 118 -19.51 8.08 21.35
CA ARG A 118 -19.15 9.28 20.60
C ARG A 118 -17.81 9.76 21.14
N ILE A 119 -16.77 9.65 20.33
CA ILE A 119 -15.42 10.05 20.70
C ILE A 119 -15.14 11.45 20.17
N VAL A 120 -14.55 12.29 21.03
CA VAL A 120 -13.96 13.57 20.63
C VAL A 120 -12.43 13.46 20.67
N PRO A 121 -11.70 14.07 19.72
CA PRO A 121 -10.24 13.92 19.64
C PRO A 121 -9.52 14.28 20.94
N SER A 122 -9.93 15.37 21.60
CA SER A 122 -9.29 15.86 22.82
C SER A 122 -9.34 14.88 23.99
N GLU A 123 -10.45 14.13 24.13
CA GLU A 123 -10.59 13.10 25.16
C GLU A 123 -9.85 11.81 24.78
N PHE A 124 -9.85 11.46 23.49
CA PHE A 124 -9.28 10.20 23.02
C PHE A 124 -7.76 10.23 22.92
N LEU A 125 -7.19 11.35 22.49
CA LEU A 125 -5.74 11.51 22.35
C LEU A 125 -5.07 11.83 23.69
N ASP A 126 -5.82 12.18 24.73
CA ASP A 126 -5.29 12.29 26.09
C ASP A 126 -4.88 10.91 26.62
N ILE A 127 -3.58 10.64 26.68
CA ILE A 127 -3.03 9.36 27.16
C ILE A 127 -3.41 9.04 28.62
N ALA A 128 -3.76 10.04 29.43
CA ALA A 128 -4.20 9.82 30.81
C ALA A 128 -5.62 9.23 30.87
N ASN A 129 -6.40 9.39 29.80
CA ASN A 129 -7.73 8.82 29.68
C ASN A 129 -7.68 7.38 29.18
N THR A 130 -7.76 6.42 30.11
CA THR A 130 -7.77 4.97 29.82
C THR A 130 -9.17 4.38 29.69
N ASN A 131 -10.24 5.21 29.77
CA ASN A 131 -11.63 4.74 29.73
C ASN A 131 -12.17 4.54 28.30
N GLN A 132 -11.34 4.81 27.30
CA GLN A 132 -11.69 4.74 25.88
C GLN A 132 -10.75 3.77 25.16
N ARG A 133 -11.32 3.02 24.23
CA ARG A 133 -10.65 2.05 23.37
C ARG A 133 -11.07 2.35 21.93
N GLY A 134 -10.10 2.33 21.03
CA GLY A 134 -10.34 2.72 19.64
C GLY A 134 -9.04 2.77 18.85
N TYR A 135 -9.18 2.97 17.56
CA TYR A 135 -8.09 3.22 16.64
C TYR A 135 -8.49 4.40 15.75
N CYS A 136 -7.61 5.38 15.61
CA CYS A 136 -7.85 6.58 14.83
C CYS A 136 -6.66 6.95 13.98
N SER A 137 -6.90 7.78 12.98
CA SER A 137 -5.90 8.39 12.14
C SER A 137 -6.20 9.88 11.91
N PHE A 138 -5.17 10.63 11.56
CA PHE A 138 -5.28 11.98 11.02
C PHE A 138 -4.00 12.30 10.24
N LEU A 139 -4.06 13.25 9.31
CA LEU A 139 -2.91 13.70 8.52
C LEU A 139 -2.40 15.07 9.00
N VAL A 140 -1.12 15.32 8.76
CA VAL A 140 -0.49 16.64 8.81
C VAL A 140 0.01 16.93 7.40
N GLN A 141 -0.54 17.93 6.74
CA GLN A 141 -0.20 18.28 5.35
C GLN A 141 -0.18 19.80 5.16
N HIS A 142 -1.24 20.47 5.59
CA HIS A 142 -1.42 21.90 5.39
C HIS A 142 -0.71 22.71 6.49
N SER A 143 -0.43 22.09 7.63
CA SER A 143 0.32 22.68 8.76
C SER A 143 1.84 22.64 8.55
N LYS A 144 2.34 23.29 7.49
CA LYS A 144 3.74 23.20 7.01
C LYS A 144 4.79 23.40 8.12
N THR A 145 4.64 24.43 8.96
CA THR A 145 5.58 24.69 10.08
C THR A 145 5.58 23.57 11.12
N VAL A 146 4.42 22.99 11.42
CA VAL A 146 4.29 21.87 12.36
C VAL A 146 4.95 20.62 11.79
N MET A 147 4.69 20.32 10.50
CA MET A 147 5.31 19.22 9.78
C MET A 147 6.84 19.35 9.74
N GLU A 148 7.37 20.50 9.37
CA GLU A 148 8.82 20.76 9.36
C GLU A 148 9.43 20.57 10.75
N GLY A 149 8.78 21.07 11.80
CA GLY A 149 9.22 20.89 13.18
C GLY A 149 9.27 19.42 13.61
N LEU A 150 8.26 18.63 13.22
CA LEU A 150 8.22 17.19 13.48
C LEU A 150 9.35 16.46 12.75
N LEU A 151 9.48 16.70 11.43
CA LEU A 151 10.46 16.01 10.59
C LEU A 151 11.90 16.35 10.99
N LEU A 152 12.19 17.62 11.29
CA LEU A 152 13.57 18.01 11.58
C LEU A 152 14.03 17.61 12.99
N ASN A 153 13.13 17.65 13.98
CA ASN A 153 13.56 17.67 15.38
C ASN A 153 12.95 16.61 16.28
N ARG A 154 11.83 16.00 15.90
CA ARG A 154 11.05 15.19 16.85
C ARG A 154 10.86 13.75 16.42
N LEU A 155 10.70 13.51 15.12
CA LEU A 155 10.44 12.16 14.65
C LEU A 155 11.73 11.32 14.65
N PRO A 156 11.67 10.09 15.17
CA PRO A 156 12.83 9.21 15.24
C PRO A 156 13.35 8.77 13.87
N MET A 157 12.49 8.77 12.85
CA MET A 157 12.83 8.36 11.50
C MET A 157 12.10 9.23 10.49
N VAL A 158 12.86 9.92 9.65
CA VAL A 158 12.32 10.68 8.52
C VAL A 158 12.65 10.09 7.18
N HIS A 159 13.66 9.22 7.15
CA HIS A 159 14.14 8.55 5.95
C HIS A 159 14.22 7.04 6.16
N LEU A 160 13.95 6.29 5.09
CA LEU A 160 14.10 4.85 5.10
C LEU A 160 15.56 4.49 5.41
N PRO A 161 15.82 3.47 6.24
CA PRO A 161 17.17 3.11 6.65
C PRO A 161 17.88 2.27 5.58
N VAL A 162 17.89 2.75 4.35
CA VAL A 162 18.51 2.12 3.18
C VAL A 162 19.71 2.96 2.79
N ALA A 163 20.85 2.32 2.53
CA ALA A 163 22.06 2.99 2.10
C ALA A 163 21.94 3.36 0.62
N ASP A 164 22.46 4.52 0.22
CA ASP A 164 22.72 4.85 -1.18
C ASP A 164 24.10 4.34 -1.62
N ALA A 165 24.47 4.61 -2.88
CA ALA A 165 25.76 4.20 -3.43
C ALA A 165 26.97 4.88 -2.75
N SER A 166 26.76 6.01 -2.07
CA SER A 166 27.79 6.74 -1.33
C SER A 166 27.88 6.33 0.14
N GLY A 167 27.02 5.41 0.60
CA GLY A 167 26.89 5.01 2.00
C GLY A 167 26.04 5.99 2.85
N GLY A 168 25.46 7.02 2.23
CA GLY A 168 24.45 7.87 2.85
C GLY A 168 23.07 7.21 2.84
N THR A 169 22.02 7.92 3.25
CA THR A 169 20.65 7.41 3.19
C THR A 169 20.08 7.54 1.77
N MET A 170 19.36 6.51 1.32
CA MET A 170 18.68 6.48 0.03
C MET A 170 17.75 7.68 -0.12
N LYS A 171 17.96 8.45 -1.19
CA LYS A 171 17.10 9.57 -1.55
C LYS A 171 15.85 9.04 -2.24
N VAL A 172 14.70 9.39 -1.68
CA VAL A 172 13.38 9.18 -2.28
C VAL A 172 12.61 10.49 -2.21
N ASN A 173 11.64 10.68 -3.10
CA ASN A 173 10.68 11.75 -2.95
C ASN A 173 9.61 11.28 -1.97
N TYR A 174 9.16 12.16 -1.08
CA TYR A 174 8.09 11.86 -0.16
C TYR A 174 6.82 12.59 -0.57
N GLY A 175 5.67 11.95 -0.35
CA GLY A 175 4.39 12.62 -0.44
C GLY A 175 4.29 13.82 0.52
N PRO A 176 3.37 14.75 0.24
CA PRO A 176 3.21 15.98 1.02
C PRO A 176 2.63 15.73 2.41
N CYS A 177 2.10 14.54 2.68
CA CYS A 177 1.43 14.20 3.93
C CYS A 177 2.32 13.42 4.89
N LEU A 178 2.06 13.63 6.18
CA LEU A 178 2.48 12.75 7.27
C LEU A 178 1.22 12.20 7.91
N TRP A 179 1.02 10.90 7.81
CA TRP A 179 -0.09 10.21 8.45
C TRP A 179 0.28 9.86 9.87
N LEU A 180 -0.59 10.15 10.83
CA LEU A 180 -0.48 9.67 12.20
C LEU A 180 -1.60 8.69 12.51
N PHE A 181 -1.25 7.63 13.21
CA PHE A 181 -2.18 6.60 13.67
C PHE A 181 -2.01 6.40 15.16
N PHE A 182 -3.12 6.34 15.87
CA PHE A 182 -3.14 6.23 17.33
C PHE A 182 -4.22 5.25 17.78
N GLY A 183 -3.81 4.18 18.47
CA GLY A 183 -4.69 3.15 18.99
C GLY A 183 -4.55 2.96 20.49
N LYS A 184 -5.68 2.87 21.19
CA LYS A 184 -5.75 2.50 22.61
C LYS A 184 -6.45 1.15 22.73
N ASN A 185 -5.77 0.16 23.29
CA ASN A 185 -6.36 -1.13 23.57
C ASN A 185 -5.89 -1.69 24.92
N CYS A 186 -6.45 -1.16 26.01
CA CYS A 186 -6.16 -1.61 27.37
C CYS A 186 -7.03 -2.80 27.82
N ALA A 187 -7.81 -3.40 26.91
CA ALA A 187 -8.66 -4.56 27.17
C ALA A 187 -7.91 -5.87 26.84
N GLU A 188 -8.44 -7.01 27.28
CA GLU A 188 -7.85 -8.34 27.04
C GLU A 188 -8.05 -8.85 25.60
N SER A 189 -8.98 -8.26 24.85
CA SER A 189 -9.27 -8.68 23.47
C SER A 189 -8.49 -7.83 22.46
N THR A 190 -8.15 -8.43 21.32
CA THR A 190 -7.62 -7.69 20.17
C THR A 190 -8.68 -6.75 19.63
N LEU A 191 -8.30 -5.51 19.37
CA LEU A 191 -9.16 -4.49 18.77
C LEU A 191 -8.96 -4.50 17.25
N SER A 192 -10.05 -4.51 16.49
CA SER A 192 -9.96 -4.29 15.04
C SER A 192 -9.43 -2.89 14.77
N GLY A 193 -8.42 -2.75 13.92
CA GLY A 193 -8.00 -1.47 13.37
C GLY A 193 -8.78 -1.15 12.09
N ARG A 194 -8.09 -0.52 11.12
CA ARG A 194 -8.64 -0.23 9.79
C ARG A 194 -9.03 -1.54 9.08
N PRO A 195 -10.26 -1.67 8.54
CA PRO A 195 -10.72 -2.82 7.77
C PRO A 195 -9.85 -3.15 6.55
N GLU A 196 -10.08 -4.29 5.92
CA GLU A 196 -9.31 -4.69 4.74
C GLU A 196 -9.62 -3.79 3.54
N HIS A 197 -8.59 -3.23 2.92
CA HIS A 197 -8.69 -2.37 1.74
C HIS A 197 -7.38 -2.38 0.95
N THR A 198 -7.41 -1.81 -0.25
CA THR A 198 -6.23 -1.30 -0.97
C THR A 198 -6.33 0.22 -1.06
N ASP A 199 -5.21 0.89 -1.27
CA ASP A 199 -5.23 2.34 -1.53
C ASP A 199 -5.14 2.63 -3.03
N SER A 200 -5.91 3.60 -3.50
CA SER A 200 -5.78 4.15 -4.85
C SER A 200 -4.69 5.22 -4.87
N VAL A 201 -3.43 4.79 -4.92
CA VAL A 201 -2.26 5.68 -4.87
C VAL A 201 -1.36 5.51 -6.08
N ALA A 202 -0.74 6.62 -6.50
CA ALA A 202 0.28 6.67 -7.54
C ALA A 202 1.72 6.51 -7.02
N ASN A 203 1.88 6.37 -5.70
CA ASN A 203 3.19 6.22 -5.06
C ASN A 203 3.78 4.82 -5.29
N ASP A 204 5.07 4.67 -5.04
CA ASP A 204 5.76 3.38 -5.15
C ASP A 204 5.60 2.52 -3.88
N GLY A 205 5.09 3.12 -2.81
CA GLY A 205 4.70 2.49 -1.57
C GLY A 205 4.59 3.49 -0.42
N THR A 206 4.12 2.99 0.70
CA THR A 206 3.97 3.73 1.96
C THR A 206 4.71 2.97 3.05
N TRP A 207 5.58 3.65 3.79
CA TRP A 207 6.19 3.05 4.98
C TRP A 207 5.53 3.56 6.23
N HIS A 208 5.36 2.66 7.21
CA HIS A 208 4.88 2.96 8.55
C HIS A 208 5.99 2.66 9.55
N TYR A 209 6.33 3.64 10.38
CA TYR A 209 7.19 3.45 11.53
C TYR A 209 6.36 3.27 12.80
N GLN A 210 6.53 2.16 13.52
CA GLN A 210 5.86 1.92 14.78
C GLN A 210 6.63 2.62 15.91
N LEU A 211 6.12 3.77 16.36
CA LEU A 211 6.75 4.60 17.37
C LEU A 211 6.60 4.04 18.79
N SER A 212 5.43 3.50 19.12
CA SER A 212 5.09 2.99 20.46
C SER A 212 4.11 1.83 20.33
N GLY A 213 4.17 0.89 21.27
CA GLY A 213 3.24 -0.24 21.30
C GLY A 213 3.42 -1.21 20.12
N THR A 214 2.36 -1.95 19.82
CA THR A 214 2.33 -2.98 18.79
C THR A 214 1.14 -2.80 17.87
N LYS A 215 1.32 -3.10 16.58
CA LYS A 215 0.27 -3.18 15.56
C LYS A 215 0.49 -4.45 14.74
N ILE A 216 -0.57 -5.20 14.48
CA ILE A 216 -0.53 -6.37 13.59
C ILE A 216 -1.14 -5.96 12.25
N TRP A 217 -0.42 -6.23 11.18
CA TRP A 217 -0.88 -6.06 9.81
C TRP A 217 -1.32 -7.41 9.26
N ARG A 218 -2.50 -7.44 8.67
CA ARG A 218 -3.01 -8.58 7.91
C ARG A 218 -2.92 -8.23 6.45
N LEU A 219 -2.16 -8.99 5.70
CA LEU A 219 -1.80 -8.71 4.32
C LEU A 219 -2.23 -9.86 3.43
N ARG A 220 -2.84 -9.53 2.30
CA ARG A 220 -3.20 -10.48 1.25
C ARG A 220 -2.85 -9.87 -0.10
N PRO A 221 -2.11 -10.56 -0.98
CA PRO A 221 -1.75 -9.98 -2.26
C PRO A 221 -2.99 -9.84 -3.14
N THR A 222 -3.03 -8.78 -3.94
CA THR A 222 -3.97 -8.71 -5.07
C THR A 222 -3.63 -9.78 -6.11
N THR A 223 -4.60 -10.14 -6.96
CA THR A 223 -4.39 -11.03 -8.11
C THR A 223 -3.23 -10.54 -8.98
N LYS A 224 -3.17 -9.23 -9.24
CA LYS A 224 -2.07 -8.58 -9.97
C LYS A 224 -0.71 -8.83 -9.32
N LEU A 225 -0.59 -8.64 -8.01
CA LEU A 225 0.67 -8.90 -7.31
C LEU A 225 1.03 -10.39 -7.32
N PHE A 226 0.05 -11.27 -7.18
CA PHE A 226 0.27 -12.71 -7.25
C PHE A 226 0.92 -13.12 -8.58
N HIS A 227 0.41 -12.61 -9.71
CA HIS A 227 1.01 -12.83 -11.03
C HIS A 227 2.45 -12.30 -11.11
N ILE A 228 2.70 -11.07 -10.65
CA ILE A 228 4.05 -10.49 -10.60
C ILE A 228 5.02 -11.40 -9.82
N ILE A 229 4.58 -11.94 -8.67
CA ILE A 229 5.38 -12.85 -7.86
C ILE A 229 5.68 -14.15 -8.61
N GLU A 230 4.68 -14.75 -9.27
CA GLU A 230 4.86 -16.00 -10.02
C GLU A 230 5.77 -15.83 -11.25
N ASP A 231 5.62 -14.74 -12.00
CA ASP A 231 6.46 -14.45 -13.16
C ASP A 231 7.92 -14.24 -12.77
N ASN A 232 8.16 -13.50 -11.68
CA ASN A 232 9.51 -13.34 -11.12
C ASN A 232 10.12 -14.69 -10.72
N LYS A 233 9.34 -15.61 -10.14
CA LYS A 233 9.82 -16.97 -9.83
C LYS A 233 10.17 -17.77 -11.08
N ARG A 234 9.38 -17.64 -12.15
CA ARG A 234 9.65 -18.30 -13.45
C ARG A 234 10.95 -17.79 -14.07
N GLN A 235 11.17 -16.47 -14.07
CA GLN A 235 12.40 -15.86 -14.57
C GLN A 235 13.64 -16.29 -13.77
N GLN A 236 13.56 -16.34 -12.43
CA GLN A 236 14.68 -16.83 -11.62
C GLN A 236 15.03 -18.30 -11.86
N LYS A 237 14.03 -19.15 -12.17
CA LYS A 237 14.27 -20.57 -12.51
C LYS A 237 14.96 -20.73 -13.87
N SER A 238 14.58 -19.92 -14.87
CA SER A 238 15.19 -20.01 -16.20
C SER A 238 16.67 -19.61 -16.16
N GLU A 239 17.02 -18.52 -15.48
CA GLU A 239 18.42 -18.05 -15.35
C GLU A 239 19.34 -19.06 -14.67
N ARG A 240 18.85 -19.78 -13.65
CA ARG A 240 19.65 -20.81 -12.95
C ARG A 240 19.97 -22.01 -13.83
N SER A 241 19.10 -22.39 -14.76
CA SER A 241 19.29 -23.58 -15.59
C SER A 241 20.39 -23.41 -16.67
N VAL A 242 20.58 -22.18 -17.15
CA VAL A 242 21.52 -21.89 -18.25
C VAL A 242 22.99 -21.84 -17.77
N SER A 243 23.24 -21.46 -16.51
CA SER A 243 24.62 -21.41 -15.96
C SER A 243 25.24 -22.79 -15.67
N GLY A 244 24.45 -23.87 -15.78
CA GLY A 244 24.82 -25.22 -15.40
C GLY A 244 25.34 -26.12 -16.53
N THR A 245 25.93 -25.60 -17.61
CA THR A 245 26.57 -26.42 -18.67
C THR A 245 27.80 -27.18 -18.12
N LYS A 246 27.56 -28.19 -17.28
CA LYS A 246 28.45 -29.31 -17.09
C LYS A 246 28.50 -30.06 -18.42
N ARG A 247 29.57 -29.83 -19.19
CA ARG A 247 30.00 -30.74 -20.24
C ARG A 247 30.10 -32.14 -19.62
N LYS A 248 29.10 -32.99 -19.83
CA LYS A 248 29.22 -34.43 -19.58
C LYS A 248 29.38 -35.10 -20.94
N ILE A 249 30.61 -35.59 -21.09
CA ILE A 249 31.10 -36.50 -22.11
C ILE A 249 30.11 -37.64 -22.29
N ASP A 250 29.91 -38.00 -23.56
CA ASP A 250 29.02 -39.04 -24.07
C ASP A 250 29.17 -40.37 -23.33
N ASP A 251 28.05 -40.99 -22.96
CA ASP A 251 27.90 -42.44 -23.00
C ASP A 251 26.42 -42.81 -23.05
N ALA A 252 26.08 -43.52 -24.13
CA ALA A 252 24.74 -43.87 -24.57
C ALA A 252 24.14 -45.03 -23.76
N VAL A 253 22.93 -44.86 -23.21
CA VAL A 253 22.01 -45.96 -22.93
C VAL A 253 20.56 -45.50 -23.17
N GLU A 254 19.91 -46.14 -24.12
CA GLU A 254 18.50 -45.99 -24.49
C GLU A 254 17.53 -46.47 -23.39
N GLY A 255 16.42 -45.76 -23.25
CA GLY A 255 15.15 -46.34 -22.81
C GLY A 255 14.68 -45.97 -21.40
N ALA A 256 13.88 -44.90 -21.29
CA ALA A 256 12.89 -44.80 -20.21
C ALA A 256 11.76 -43.82 -20.57
N HIS A 257 10.53 -44.32 -20.44
CA HIS A 257 9.25 -43.64 -20.56
C HIS A 257 9.19 -42.32 -19.79
N VAL A 258 8.91 -41.22 -20.50
CA VAL A 258 8.56 -39.94 -19.88
C VAL A 258 7.10 -40.02 -19.43
N SER A 259 6.89 -40.30 -18.15
CA SER A 259 5.58 -40.22 -17.51
C SER A 259 5.16 -38.75 -17.42
N ARG A 260 4.14 -38.41 -18.20
CA ARG A 260 3.41 -37.13 -18.18
C ARG A 260 2.74 -37.00 -16.80
N VAL A 261 3.35 -36.23 -15.91
CA VAL A 261 2.79 -35.93 -14.58
C VAL A 261 1.69 -34.89 -14.79
N ASP A 262 0.43 -35.32 -14.63
CA ASP A 262 -0.74 -34.45 -14.58
C ASP A 262 -0.56 -33.42 -13.45
N GLN A 263 -0.35 -32.16 -13.83
CA GLN A 263 -0.25 -31.01 -12.93
C GLN A 263 -1.64 -30.44 -12.60
N THR A 264 -2.55 -31.25 -12.09
CA THR A 264 -3.76 -30.75 -11.43
C THR A 264 -3.39 -30.34 -10.00
N ASN A 265 -2.57 -29.30 -9.88
CA ASN A 265 -2.26 -28.68 -8.60
C ASN A 265 -3.51 -27.98 -8.08
N ASN A 266 -4.12 -28.53 -7.03
CA ASN A 266 -4.99 -27.81 -6.11
C ASN A 266 -4.21 -26.64 -5.52
N PHE A 267 -4.14 -25.52 -6.24
CA PHE A 267 -3.70 -24.26 -5.65
C PHE A 267 -4.79 -23.83 -4.68
N ALA A 268 -4.44 -23.75 -3.39
CA ALA A 268 -5.29 -23.09 -2.40
C ALA A 268 -5.68 -21.72 -2.97
N ASN A 269 -6.97 -21.39 -2.91
CA ASN A 269 -7.47 -20.12 -3.44
C ASN A 269 -6.64 -18.99 -2.82
N PRO A 270 -5.92 -18.17 -3.62
CA PRO A 270 -5.07 -17.10 -3.08
C PRO A 270 -5.83 -16.14 -2.16
N GLU A 271 -7.15 -16.06 -2.31
CA GLU A 271 -8.07 -15.35 -1.42
C GLU A 271 -8.00 -15.80 0.04
N ASP A 272 -7.64 -17.06 0.31
CA ASP A 272 -7.56 -17.61 1.67
C ASP A 272 -6.19 -17.37 2.33
N SER A 273 -5.19 -16.87 1.59
CA SER A 273 -3.81 -16.74 2.08
C SER A 273 -3.54 -15.37 2.71
N CYS A 274 -3.96 -15.19 3.96
CA CYS A 274 -3.63 -14.01 4.76
C CYS A 274 -2.29 -14.18 5.51
N ILE A 275 -1.44 -13.16 5.44
CA ILE A 275 -0.16 -13.08 6.15
C ILE A 275 -0.30 -12.09 7.30
N GLU A 276 0.08 -12.49 8.50
CA GLU A 276 0.14 -11.57 9.65
C GLU A 276 1.59 -11.09 9.90
N VAL A 277 1.76 -9.77 9.98
CA VAL A 277 3.03 -9.11 10.31
C VAL A 277 2.85 -8.29 11.58
N GLU A 278 3.44 -8.76 12.68
CA GLU A 278 3.50 -8.02 13.93
C GLU A 278 4.60 -6.95 13.86
N CYS A 279 4.20 -5.68 13.90
CA CYS A 279 5.10 -4.52 14.00
C CYS A 279 5.14 -4.02 15.44
N ARG A 280 6.30 -4.15 16.08
CA ARG A 280 6.57 -3.65 17.43
C ARG A 280 7.21 -2.27 17.37
N GLN A 281 7.28 -1.58 18.50
CA GLN A 281 8.05 -0.34 18.62
C GLN A 281 9.46 -0.46 18.01
N GLY A 282 9.78 0.46 17.12
CA GLY A 282 11.03 0.49 16.36
C GLY A 282 10.98 -0.28 15.03
N ASP A 283 9.91 -1.02 14.74
CA ASP A 283 9.76 -1.69 13.45
C ASP A 283 9.27 -0.73 12.37
N ILE A 284 9.60 -1.05 11.13
CA ILE A 284 9.09 -0.40 9.92
C ILE A 284 8.43 -1.46 9.07
N ILE A 285 7.22 -1.18 8.59
CA ILE A 285 6.64 -1.93 7.48
C ILE A 285 6.58 -1.01 6.27
N PHE A 286 7.05 -1.50 5.13
CA PHE A 286 7.00 -0.78 3.86
C PHE A 286 6.20 -1.61 2.87
N LEU A 287 5.13 -1.03 2.32
CA LEU A 287 4.11 -1.75 1.57
C LEU A 287 3.72 -0.95 0.33
N ASN A 288 3.56 -1.62 -0.81
CA ASN A 288 2.77 -1.06 -1.91
C ASN A 288 1.29 -1.25 -1.60
N THR A 289 0.66 -0.25 -0.98
CA THR A 289 -0.73 -0.35 -0.49
C THR A 289 -1.77 -0.49 -1.61
N ARG A 290 -1.40 -0.23 -2.88
CA ARG A 290 -2.21 -0.52 -4.06
C ARG A 290 -2.21 -2.01 -4.43
N LEU A 291 -1.11 -2.72 -4.17
CA LEU A 291 -0.93 -4.11 -4.59
C LEU A 291 -1.22 -5.14 -3.48
N TRP A 292 -1.38 -4.66 -2.25
CA TRP A 292 -1.67 -5.47 -1.07
C TRP A 292 -3.01 -5.06 -0.45
N TRP A 293 -3.95 -6.00 -0.42
CA TRP A 293 -5.07 -5.92 0.51
C TRP A 293 -4.50 -5.93 1.92
N HIS A 294 -4.91 -4.96 2.73
CA HIS A 294 -4.38 -4.82 4.07
C HIS A 294 -5.42 -4.37 5.08
N SER A 295 -5.38 -4.98 6.26
CA SER A 295 -6.11 -4.54 7.46
C SER A 295 -5.15 -4.49 8.65
N THR A 296 -5.59 -3.84 9.73
CA THR A 296 -4.78 -3.73 10.94
C THR A 296 -5.53 -4.23 12.16
N LEU A 297 -4.79 -4.72 13.14
CA LEU A 297 -5.29 -5.06 14.47
C LEU A 297 -4.41 -4.43 15.53
N ILE A 298 -5.02 -4.02 16.63
CA ILE A 298 -4.33 -3.46 17.79
C ILE A 298 -4.44 -4.50 18.92
N PRO A 299 -3.38 -5.27 19.23
CA PRO A 299 -3.43 -6.24 20.32
C PRO A 299 -3.57 -5.54 21.70
N PRO A 300 -3.98 -6.28 22.75
CA PRO A 300 -3.94 -5.81 24.14
C PRO A 300 -2.59 -5.22 24.54
N GLN A 301 -2.58 -4.02 25.11
CA GLN A 301 -1.36 -3.32 25.53
C GLN A 301 -1.63 -2.14 26.48
N ASP A 302 -0.68 -1.91 27.40
CA ASP A 302 -0.78 -0.84 28.42
C ASP A 302 -0.42 0.55 27.88
N VAL A 303 0.28 0.60 26.75
CA VAL A 303 0.69 1.85 26.07
C VAL A 303 -0.04 2.00 24.75
N PRO A 304 -0.34 3.23 24.30
CA PRO A 304 -0.93 3.42 22.98
C PRO A 304 -0.03 2.86 21.86
N SER A 305 -0.69 2.22 20.88
CA SER A 305 -0.08 1.85 19.61
C SER A 305 -0.02 3.09 18.73
N ILE A 306 1.18 3.59 18.48
CA ILE A 306 1.39 4.82 17.70
C ILE A 306 2.31 4.49 16.55
N SER A 307 1.89 4.89 15.35
CA SER A 307 2.73 4.84 14.17
C SER A 307 2.50 6.07 13.32
N TYR A 308 3.47 6.43 12.49
CA TYR A 308 3.28 7.41 11.44
C TYR A 308 3.75 6.85 10.11
N ALA A 309 3.24 7.41 9.02
CA ALA A 309 3.53 6.93 7.68
C ALA A 309 3.77 8.05 6.70
N ARG A 310 4.56 7.73 5.67
CA ARG A 310 4.76 8.59 4.51
C ARG A 310 4.80 7.78 3.22
N ASP A 311 4.21 8.38 2.21
CA ASP A 311 4.27 7.88 0.84
C ASP A 311 5.64 8.18 0.25
N ILE A 312 6.14 7.28 -0.59
CA ILE A 312 7.42 7.46 -1.28
C ILE A 312 7.29 7.26 -2.78
N TYR A 313 8.11 7.99 -3.51
CA TYR A 313 8.33 7.82 -4.94
C TYR A 313 9.83 7.61 -5.16
N PHE A 314 10.18 6.51 -5.80
CA PHE A 314 11.55 6.23 -6.20
C PHE A 314 11.96 7.19 -7.30
N LEU A 315 13.17 7.72 -7.18
CA LEU A 315 13.74 8.56 -8.23
C LEU A 315 14.04 7.67 -9.43
N ASN A 316 13.35 7.92 -10.55
CA ASN A 316 13.60 7.17 -11.77
C ASN A 316 15.00 7.49 -12.28
N THR A 317 15.92 6.52 -12.17
CA THR A 317 17.35 6.70 -12.45
C THR A 317 17.60 7.12 -13.91
N GLU A 318 16.70 6.79 -14.83
CA GLU A 318 16.79 7.17 -16.24
C GLU A 318 16.72 8.68 -16.49
N SER A 319 16.12 9.45 -15.57
CA SER A 319 16.06 10.92 -15.67
C SER A 319 17.37 11.63 -15.28
N LEU A 320 18.25 10.95 -14.53
CA LEU A 320 19.49 11.55 -14.01
C LEU A 320 20.69 11.37 -14.96
N SER A 321 20.63 10.42 -15.89
CA SER A 321 21.72 10.14 -16.84
C SER A 321 21.76 11.08 -18.05
N ASN A 322 20.74 11.92 -18.24
CA ASN A 322 20.66 12.87 -19.36
C ASN A 322 21.06 14.31 -19.01
N THR A 323 21.86 14.51 -17.97
CA THR A 323 22.59 15.78 -17.84
C THR A 323 23.82 15.70 -18.74
N PRO A 324 23.86 16.34 -19.93
CA PRO A 324 25.07 16.35 -20.73
C PRO A 324 26.12 17.07 -19.91
N CYS A 325 27.20 16.38 -19.58
CA CYS A 325 28.42 17.00 -19.06
C CYS A 325 28.85 18.06 -20.09
N LYS A 326 28.43 19.31 -19.89
CA LYS A 326 28.92 20.46 -20.66
C LYS A 326 30.38 20.61 -20.29
N ASN A 327 31.24 19.98 -21.10
CA ASN A 327 32.64 20.31 -21.17
C ASN A 327 32.77 21.80 -21.46
N ASP A 328 33.64 22.44 -20.68
CA ASP A 328 34.16 23.79 -20.85
C ASP A 328 34.33 24.20 -22.32
N ARG A 329 33.63 25.25 -22.75
CA ARG A 329 34.20 26.33 -23.57
C ARG A 329 33.50 27.66 -23.28
N ASN A 330 34.32 28.65 -22.97
CA ASN A 330 34.02 30.08 -22.99
C ASN A 330 33.31 30.48 -24.29
N GLU A 331 32.28 31.32 -24.20
CA GLU A 331 32.16 32.55 -25.01
C GLU A 331 31.03 33.44 -24.48
N ASP A 332 31.29 34.74 -24.63
CA ASP A 332 30.59 35.93 -24.15
C ASP A 332 29.17 36.15 -24.74
N VAL A 333 28.33 36.91 -23.99
CA VAL A 333 27.22 37.80 -24.47
C VAL A 333 25.96 37.03 -24.98
N GLU A 334 24.69 37.27 -24.58
CA GLU A 334 23.94 38.51 -24.37
C GLU A 334 22.61 38.23 -23.60
N ASP A 335 22.02 39.33 -23.14
CA ASP A 335 20.72 39.53 -22.46
C ASP A 335 19.51 38.83 -23.13
N GLY A 336 18.63 38.20 -22.34
CA GLY A 336 17.40 37.59 -22.90
C GLY A 336 16.57 36.69 -21.99
N LYS A 337 15.72 37.29 -21.15
CA LYS A 337 14.43 36.79 -20.63
C LYS A 337 14.25 35.26 -20.47
N ASN A 338 14.53 34.78 -19.26
CA ASN A 338 14.06 33.48 -18.78
C ASN A 338 12.54 33.51 -18.54
N ASN A 339 11.76 32.96 -19.48
CA ASN A 339 10.48 32.35 -19.17
C ASN A 339 10.75 30.98 -18.54
N GLY A 340 11.01 30.97 -17.23
CA GLY A 340 10.95 29.77 -16.43
C GLY A 340 9.49 29.33 -16.32
N GLY A 341 9.06 28.49 -17.26
CA GLY A 341 7.83 27.72 -17.13
C GLY A 341 8.02 26.75 -15.97
N ALA A 342 7.69 27.20 -14.77
CA ALA A 342 7.42 26.32 -13.65
C ALA A 342 6.30 25.40 -14.12
N MET A 343 6.64 24.13 -14.35
CA MET A 343 5.67 23.06 -14.40
C MET A 343 5.04 23.05 -13.01
N GLU A 344 3.90 23.74 -12.89
CA GLU A 344 3.02 23.66 -11.73
C GLU A 344 2.73 22.18 -11.54
N THR A 345 3.44 21.60 -10.58
CA THR A 345 3.09 20.32 -10.01
C THR A 345 1.78 20.64 -9.32
N GLU A 346 0.65 20.29 -9.95
CA GLU A 346 -0.65 20.37 -9.29
C GLU A 346 -0.46 19.74 -7.90
N GLU A 347 -0.59 20.55 -6.86
CA GLU A 347 -0.50 20.07 -5.48
C GLU A 347 -1.67 19.09 -5.33
N THR A 348 -1.42 17.81 -5.60
CA THR A 348 -2.40 16.74 -5.41
C THR A 348 -2.72 16.73 -3.92
N VAL A 349 -3.84 17.35 -3.57
CA VAL A 349 -4.33 17.35 -2.19
C VAL A 349 -4.67 15.90 -1.89
N MET A 350 -3.79 15.24 -1.15
CA MET A 350 -3.99 13.87 -0.71
C MET A 350 -4.95 13.90 0.47
N THR A 351 -6.24 13.97 0.16
CA THR A 351 -7.26 13.56 1.12
C THR A 351 -7.19 12.03 1.24
N ASN A 352 -7.63 11.46 2.37
CA ASN A 352 -8.22 10.12 2.34
C ASN A 352 -9.13 10.15 1.10
N VAL A 353 -9.05 9.21 0.16
CA VAL A 353 -9.98 9.24 -0.98
C VAL A 353 -11.36 8.83 -0.45
N ASP A 354 -11.99 9.76 0.28
CA ASP A 354 -13.38 9.84 0.67
C ASP A 354 -14.16 9.82 -0.65
N GLY A 355 -14.59 8.63 -1.03
CA GLY A 355 -15.14 8.42 -2.36
C GLY A 355 -15.31 6.96 -2.72
N THR A 356 -14.67 6.04 -2.00
CA THR A 356 -14.91 4.58 -2.16
C THR A 356 -15.79 3.98 -1.07
N TYR A 357 -16.26 4.78 -0.11
CA TYR A 357 -17.18 4.35 0.95
C TYR A 357 -18.16 5.47 1.33
N ALA A 358 -19.31 5.09 1.89
CA ALA A 358 -20.34 6.02 2.31
C ALA A 358 -19.97 6.71 3.62
N THR A 359 -19.89 8.04 3.65
CA THR A 359 -19.62 8.81 4.89
C THR A 359 -20.86 8.98 5.77
N GLU A 360 -22.04 8.77 5.20
CA GLU A 360 -23.34 8.80 5.86
C GLU A 360 -24.23 7.68 5.33
N ASP A 361 -25.40 7.47 5.93
CA ASP A 361 -26.38 6.52 5.40
C ASP A 361 -26.92 7.05 4.06
N ILE A 362 -26.82 6.26 3.00
CA ILE A 362 -27.26 6.59 1.64
C ILE A 362 -28.44 5.69 1.28
N ALA A 363 -29.54 6.29 0.80
CA ALA A 363 -30.71 5.54 0.37
C ALA A 363 -30.47 4.83 -0.96
N ALA A 364 -31.15 3.71 -1.19
CA ALA A 364 -31.21 3.07 -2.50
C ALA A 364 -31.60 4.06 -3.62
N GLU A 365 -31.19 3.77 -4.86
CA GLU A 365 -31.45 4.58 -6.05
C GLU A 365 -30.82 6.00 -6.03
N THR A 366 -29.87 6.25 -5.14
CA THR A 366 -29.11 7.51 -5.11
C THR A 366 -27.97 7.47 -6.12
N ILE A 367 -27.82 8.53 -6.93
CA ILE A 367 -26.67 8.73 -7.80
C ILE A 367 -25.48 9.17 -6.95
N LEU A 368 -24.47 8.30 -6.86
CA LEU A 368 -23.22 8.60 -6.15
C LEU A 368 -22.29 9.42 -7.04
N PHE A 369 -22.09 8.93 -8.26
CA PHE A 369 -21.16 9.48 -9.23
C PHE A 369 -21.78 9.48 -10.62
N THR A 370 -21.31 10.41 -11.43
CA THR A 370 -21.56 10.56 -12.86
C THR A 370 -20.20 10.59 -13.53
N GLU A 371 -20.12 10.30 -14.82
CA GLU A 371 -18.86 10.41 -15.59
C GLU A 371 -18.12 11.75 -15.38
N ARG A 372 -18.86 12.82 -15.09
CA ARG A 372 -18.32 14.18 -14.90
C ARG A 372 -17.71 14.41 -13.50
N ASN A 373 -18.09 13.62 -12.50
CA ASN A 373 -17.64 13.78 -11.12
C ASN A 373 -17.18 12.45 -10.47
N LEU A 374 -16.97 11.40 -11.27
CA LEU A 374 -16.38 10.16 -10.81
C LEU A 374 -14.95 10.47 -10.33
N PRO A 375 -14.63 10.22 -9.06
CA PRO A 375 -13.25 10.34 -8.60
C PRO A 375 -12.35 9.45 -9.45
N ASN A 376 -11.10 9.87 -9.68
CA ASN A 376 -10.12 9.08 -10.43
C ASN A 376 -9.63 7.88 -9.59
N CYS A 377 -10.54 6.99 -9.27
CA CYS A 377 -10.32 5.78 -8.49
C CYS A 377 -11.18 4.64 -9.05
N GLU A 378 -10.67 3.42 -8.90
CA GLU A 378 -11.40 2.21 -9.23
C GLU A 378 -12.31 1.84 -8.04
N LEU A 379 -13.61 1.75 -8.28
CA LEU A 379 -14.55 1.26 -7.27
C LEU A 379 -14.38 -0.26 -7.12
N HIS A 380 -14.61 -0.77 -5.90
CA HIS A 380 -14.60 -2.21 -5.68
C HIS A 380 -15.65 -2.88 -6.58
N ARG A 381 -15.36 -4.10 -7.05
CA ARG A 381 -16.31 -4.92 -7.81
C ARG A 381 -16.66 -6.16 -6.99
N SER A 382 -17.91 -6.58 -7.03
CA SER A 382 -18.39 -7.78 -6.31
C SER A 382 -19.46 -8.50 -7.12
N LYS A 383 -19.22 -9.79 -7.42
CA LYS A 383 -20.23 -10.69 -8.00
C LYS A 383 -21.31 -11.09 -7.00
N THR A 384 -21.00 -11.10 -5.70
CA THR A 384 -21.84 -11.75 -4.68
C THR A 384 -22.67 -10.80 -3.83
N ASP A 385 -22.21 -9.57 -3.62
CA ASP A 385 -22.92 -8.54 -2.84
C ASP A 385 -22.54 -7.13 -3.33
N PRO A 386 -22.90 -6.75 -4.57
CA PRO A 386 -22.76 -5.38 -5.02
C PRO A 386 -23.82 -4.49 -4.35
N ASN A 387 -23.41 -3.29 -3.93
CA ASN A 387 -24.32 -2.27 -3.43
C ASN A 387 -24.47 -1.09 -4.40
N CYS A 388 -23.75 -1.10 -5.52
CA CYS A 388 -23.80 -0.12 -6.59
C CYS A 388 -23.93 -0.80 -7.95
N GLN A 389 -24.46 -0.08 -8.93
CA GLN A 389 -24.47 -0.47 -10.35
C GLN A 389 -24.13 0.74 -11.22
N VAL A 390 -23.62 0.49 -12.42
CA VAL A 390 -23.45 1.52 -13.44
C VAL A 390 -24.70 1.55 -14.32
N ILE A 391 -25.28 2.74 -14.51
CA ILE A 391 -26.42 2.96 -15.40
C ILE A 391 -26.11 4.08 -16.39
N GLU A 392 -26.80 4.06 -17.51
CA GLU A 392 -26.78 5.13 -18.50
C GLU A 392 -27.94 6.10 -18.23
N LEU A 393 -27.65 7.40 -18.12
CA LEU A 393 -28.61 8.47 -17.90
C LEU A 393 -28.66 9.40 -19.12
N GLU A 394 -29.84 9.88 -19.48
CA GLU A 394 -30.02 10.88 -20.55
C GLU A 394 -29.87 12.31 -19.99
N ASP A 395 -29.16 13.19 -20.69
CA ASP A 395 -29.06 14.61 -20.31
C ASP A 395 -30.37 15.35 -20.65
N ASP A 396 -31.05 15.86 -19.62
CA ASP A 396 -32.30 16.63 -19.70
C ASP A 396 -32.20 17.89 -20.58
N VAL A 397 -30.99 18.30 -20.96
CA VAL A 397 -30.74 19.51 -21.78
C VAL A 397 -31.05 19.30 -23.28
N GLY A 398 -31.67 18.18 -23.66
CA GLY A 398 -32.31 18.01 -24.98
C GLY A 398 -31.32 17.85 -26.14
N ARG A 399 -30.06 17.52 -25.85
CA ARG A 399 -29.04 17.17 -26.86
C ARG A 399 -28.99 15.68 -27.19
N GLY A 400 -29.70 14.84 -26.42
CA GLY A 400 -29.71 13.39 -26.61
C GLY A 400 -28.37 12.72 -26.33
N GLU A 401 -27.50 13.38 -25.57
CA GLU A 401 -26.25 12.80 -25.08
C GLU A 401 -26.57 12.03 -23.79
N SER A 402 -26.23 10.75 -23.77
CA SER A 402 -26.27 9.92 -22.57
C SER A 402 -24.90 9.94 -21.86
N TYR A 403 -24.89 9.69 -20.56
CA TYR A 403 -23.68 9.57 -19.76
C TYR A 403 -23.82 8.48 -18.70
N MET A 404 -22.69 7.92 -18.26
CA MET A 404 -22.69 6.86 -17.26
C MET A 404 -22.73 7.41 -15.83
N ALA A 405 -23.44 6.72 -14.95
CA ALA A 405 -23.57 7.06 -13.54
C ALA A 405 -23.53 5.81 -12.64
N VAL A 406 -22.92 5.94 -11.47
CA VAL A 406 -22.91 4.92 -10.42
C VAL A 406 -24.06 5.20 -9.47
N VAL A 407 -24.97 4.24 -9.33
CA VAL A 407 -26.19 4.35 -8.53
C VAL A 407 -26.24 3.24 -7.49
N THR A 408 -26.67 3.57 -6.28
CA THR A 408 -26.83 2.60 -5.20
C THR A 408 -27.98 1.62 -5.48
N LEU A 409 -27.72 0.31 -5.36
CA LEU A 409 -28.70 -0.77 -5.53
C LEU A 409 -29.59 -0.97 -4.29
N ARG A 410 -29.08 -0.62 -3.11
CA ARG A 410 -29.75 -0.74 -1.82
C ARG A 410 -29.31 0.39 -0.91
N ASP A 411 -29.95 0.51 0.25
CA ASP A 411 -29.46 1.39 1.30
C ASP A 411 -28.03 0.98 1.70
N ILE A 412 -27.14 1.97 1.76
CA ILE A 412 -25.72 1.83 2.14
C ILE A 412 -25.54 2.51 3.49
N LYS A 413 -24.91 1.82 4.45
CA LYS A 413 -24.66 2.40 5.77
C LYS A 413 -23.39 3.23 5.81
N ALA A 414 -23.38 4.26 6.66
CA ALA A 414 -22.15 5.00 6.93
C ALA A 414 -21.00 4.03 7.30
N GLY A 415 -19.87 4.15 6.62
CA GLY A 415 -18.69 3.29 6.73
C GLY A 415 -18.65 2.12 5.73
N GLU A 416 -19.70 1.88 4.94
CA GLU A 416 -19.74 0.79 3.96
C GLU A 416 -19.10 1.20 2.63
N PHE A 417 -18.26 0.33 2.06
CA PHE A 417 -17.60 0.57 0.77
C PHE A 417 -18.55 0.45 -0.41
N PHE A 418 -18.39 1.33 -1.40
CA PHE A 418 -19.08 1.21 -2.69
C PHE A 418 -18.51 0.05 -3.49
N SER A 419 -19.38 -0.88 -3.85
CA SER A 419 -19.06 -2.06 -4.65
C SER A 419 -20.01 -2.18 -5.83
N VAL A 420 -19.45 -2.11 -7.04
CA VAL A 420 -20.17 -2.21 -8.31
C VAL A 420 -20.34 -3.67 -8.71
N LEU A 421 -21.48 -4.01 -9.33
CA LEU A 421 -21.69 -5.32 -9.95
C LEU A 421 -20.64 -5.57 -11.04
N GLU A 422 -20.01 -6.75 -11.01
CA GLU A 422 -19.11 -7.19 -12.08
C GLU A 422 -19.96 -7.65 -13.27
N THR A 423 -19.80 -7.02 -14.43
CA THR A 423 -20.49 -7.40 -15.67
C THR A 423 -19.65 -8.41 -16.44
N ASP A 424 -20.25 -9.53 -16.84
CA ASP A 424 -19.57 -10.65 -17.52
C ASP A 424 -18.93 -10.28 -18.87
N GLU A 425 -19.18 -9.07 -19.40
CA GLU A 425 -18.55 -8.55 -20.63
C GLU A 425 -17.08 -8.16 -20.46
N ASP A 426 -16.54 -8.13 -19.23
CA ASP A 426 -15.11 -7.87 -18.97
C ASP A 426 -14.23 -9.15 -19.15
N GLU A 427 -14.81 -10.30 -19.54
CA GLU A 427 -14.09 -11.58 -19.73
C GLU A 427 -13.67 -11.87 -21.20
N GLU A 428 -13.85 -10.95 -22.17
CA GLU A 428 -13.58 -11.23 -23.59
C GLU A 428 -12.23 -10.70 -24.13
N ASP A 429 -11.48 -11.65 -24.74
CA ASP A 429 -10.44 -11.51 -25.78
C ASP A 429 -8.95 -11.45 -25.41
N GLU A 430 -8.45 -12.48 -24.69
CA GLU A 430 -7.10 -13.01 -24.96
C GLU A 430 -7.18 -13.91 -26.23
N PHE A 431 -7.32 -13.27 -27.40
CA PHE A 431 -7.27 -13.95 -28.70
C PHE A 431 -5.84 -14.44 -28.95
N ASP A 432 -5.57 -15.70 -28.62
CA ASP A 432 -4.38 -16.45 -29.05
C ASP A 432 -4.41 -16.52 -30.58
N SER A 433 -3.61 -15.68 -31.23
CA SER A 433 -3.43 -15.72 -32.69
C SER A 433 -2.57 -16.92 -33.08
N GLY A 434 -3.13 -18.12 -32.90
CA GLY A 434 -2.66 -19.35 -33.53
C GLY A 434 -3.15 -19.38 -34.97
N GLU A 435 -2.24 -19.09 -35.90
CA GLU A 435 -2.43 -19.34 -37.33
C GLU A 435 -2.71 -20.83 -37.56
N GLU A 436 -3.97 -21.21 -37.79
CA GLU A 436 -4.31 -22.48 -38.42
C GLU A 436 -5.10 -22.23 -39.72
N ASP A 437 -4.47 -22.60 -40.82
CA ASP A 437 -5.00 -22.60 -42.18
C ASP A 437 -6.31 -23.41 -42.27
N ILE A 438 -7.43 -22.73 -42.49
CA ILE A 438 -8.71 -23.39 -42.80
C ILE A 438 -8.89 -23.48 -44.32
N GLU A 439 -8.74 -24.71 -44.79
CA GLU A 439 -9.00 -25.19 -46.16
C GLU A 439 -10.51 -25.14 -46.46
N TRP A 440 -10.89 -24.41 -47.49
CA TRP A 440 -12.27 -24.27 -47.95
C TRP A 440 -12.77 -25.59 -48.55
N ASN A 441 -13.73 -26.23 -47.88
CA ASN A 441 -14.60 -27.22 -48.53
C ASN A 441 -16.00 -26.62 -48.70
N GLU A 442 -16.34 -26.38 -49.97
CA GLU A 442 -17.70 -26.18 -50.45
C GLU A 442 -18.47 -27.50 -50.25
N ASP A 443 -19.56 -27.48 -49.48
CA ASP A 443 -20.62 -28.47 -49.67
C ASP A 443 -21.99 -27.83 -49.49
N GLU A 444 -22.85 -28.12 -50.46
CA GLU A 444 -24.19 -27.60 -50.63
C GLU A 444 -25.17 -28.31 -49.68
N GLY A 445 -26.18 -27.59 -49.20
CA GLY A 445 -27.22 -28.19 -48.36
C GLY A 445 -28.44 -27.29 -48.17
N GLU A 446 -29.41 -27.46 -49.06
CA GLU A 446 -30.77 -26.91 -49.02
C GLU A 446 -31.52 -27.26 -47.73
N GLY A 447 -32.43 -26.39 -47.27
CA GLY A 447 -33.36 -26.77 -46.18
C GLY A 447 -34.15 -25.64 -45.51
N GLU A 448 -35.09 -25.08 -46.25
CA GLU A 448 -36.48 -24.71 -45.88
C GLU A 448 -36.96 -24.48 -44.41
N GLU A 449 -37.89 -23.52 -44.32
CA GLU A 449 -39.01 -23.32 -43.38
C GLU A 449 -38.91 -22.35 -42.18
N ASP A 450 -39.41 -21.13 -42.45
CA ASP A 450 -40.39 -20.35 -41.68
C ASP A 450 -40.77 -20.80 -40.26
N ARG A 451 -40.61 -19.89 -39.30
CA ARG A 451 -41.67 -19.56 -38.33
C ARG A 451 -41.45 -18.22 -37.63
N CYS A 452 -42.33 -17.29 -37.98
CA CYS A 452 -42.56 -16.02 -37.31
C CYS A 452 -43.30 -16.25 -35.98
N ILE A 453 -42.76 -15.74 -34.87
CA ILE A 453 -43.52 -15.57 -33.61
C ILE A 453 -43.31 -14.15 -33.12
N THR A 454 -44.33 -13.32 -33.31
CA THR A 454 -44.53 -12.05 -32.61
C THR A 454 -45.05 -12.31 -31.20
N ALA A 455 -44.42 -11.70 -30.18
CA ALA A 455 -44.97 -11.62 -28.84
C ALA A 455 -45.76 -10.29 -28.64
N PRO A 456 -46.87 -10.30 -27.90
CA PRO A 456 -47.69 -9.12 -27.66
C PRO A 456 -47.26 -8.30 -26.44
N LYS A 457 -47.60 -7.01 -26.53
CA LYS A 457 -47.57 -5.88 -25.58
C LYS A 457 -47.45 -6.18 -24.09
#